data_AF-A0A2B4SY12-F1
#
_entry.id   AF-A0A2B4SY12-F1
#
_cell.length_a   1.000
_cell.length_b   1.000
_cell.length_c   1.000
_cell.angle_alpha   90.00
_cell.angle_beta   90.00
_cell.angle_gamma   90.00
#
_symmetry.space_group_name_H-M   'P 1'
#
loop_
_entity.id
_entity.type
_entity.pdbx_description
1 polymer ?
#
loop_
_entity_poly.entity_id
_entity_poly.type
_entity_poly.pdbx_seq_one_letter_code
_entity_poly.pdbx_strand_id
1 'polypeptide(L)'
;MARQTILWILIFTVCRVTPVILAEDKFYCHNLQYAGPIKDVIVMKPTKLAEKTSNAAKIGIGFAKTMISNTLGDIPVVGSILSALFDEIADVYGPGGGLDPEDVYNSLKAEIDKLKEYMDQEILEAKLEDIKNAFGTRNGGILSYAMYCQKTYKNAEDMAPCLENVNALLTSQYHNFLPPDGKPVSFYESSLPLFRMYGQLYVDTLLEMIGAARKRGKESQAAAKADTLINKVARFKEHYEESVKKIKAHHTAVHIMPENNGNCAPLPHVGVTMCVCSIAIGPNKFDEAEIKKKGKSSKDWCVGLYYNSNTHPCSRAKRDYKTGSYHITRELAIQSYWEKQVGETVMNWVKIANELKPLKENMKRSLSFRERIQFDQEVAAYHARVNHGM
;
A
#
# COMPACT_ATOMS: atom_id res chain seq x y z
N MET A 1 29.14 -22.79 -34.19
CA MET A 1 30.06 -23.21 -33.10
C MET A 1 30.58 -22.06 -32.23
N ALA A 2 30.70 -20.80 -32.67
CA ALA A 2 31.30 -19.73 -31.84
C ALA A 2 30.40 -19.06 -30.77
N ARG A 3 29.06 -19.10 -30.90
CA ARG A 3 28.13 -18.49 -29.91
C ARG A 3 27.85 -19.37 -28.69
N GLN A 4 27.93 -20.69 -28.82
CA GLN A 4 27.76 -21.61 -27.69
C GLN A 4 28.96 -21.50 -26.75
N THR A 5 30.19 -21.46 -27.27
CA THR A 5 31.43 -21.39 -26.46
C THR A 5 31.51 -20.14 -25.57
N ILE A 6 30.96 -19.01 -26.01
CA ILE A 6 30.92 -17.77 -25.21
C ILE A 6 29.87 -17.85 -24.08
N LEU A 7 28.76 -18.57 -24.29
CA LEU A 7 27.76 -18.86 -23.24
C LEU A 7 28.35 -19.79 -22.16
N TRP A 8 29.19 -20.74 -22.57
CA TRP A 8 29.89 -21.64 -21.64
C TRP A 8 30.96 -20.92 -20.80
N ILE A 9 31.66 -19.91 -21.34
CA ILE A 9 32.64 -19.11 -20.58
C ILE A 9 31.97 -18.31 -19.44
N LEU A 10 30.72 -17.84 -19.61
CA LEU A 10 29.95 -17.20 -18.54
C LEU A 10 29.57 -18.17 -17.40
N ILE A 11 29.36 -19.45 -17.71
CA ILE A 11 29.12 -20.52 -16.73
C ILE A 11 30.38 -20.78 -15.89
N PHE A 12 31.59 -20.59 -16.45
CA PHE A 12 32.85 -20.75 -15.71
C PHE A 12 33.15 -19.62 -14.72
N THR A 13 32.63 -18.41 -14.91
CA THR A 13 32.81 -17.29 -13.96
C THR A 13 31.98 -17.42 -12.67
N VAL A 14 30.91 -18.23 -12.67
CA VAL A 14 29.97 -18.33 -11.51
C VAL A 14 30.32 -19.51 -10.59
N CYS A 15 31.12 -20.47 -11.03
CA CYS A 15 31.42 -21.68 -10.26
C CYS A 15 32.93 -21.89 -10.12
N ARG A 16 33.45 -21.80 -8.88
CA ARG A 16 34.71 -22.45 -8.50
C ARG A 16 34.69 -23.88 -9.03
N VAL A 17 35.73 -24.27 -9.76
CA VAL A 17 35.75 -25.43 -10.66
C VAL A 17 35.70 -26.74 -9.87
N THR A 18 34.53 -27.39 -9.82
CA THR A 18 34.35 -28.77 -9.34
C THR A 18 34.36 -29.71 -10.55
N PRO A 19 35.05 -30.86 -10.51
CA PRO A 19 34.99 -31.87 -11.58
C PRO A 19 33.54 -32.30 -11.85
N VAL A 20 33.16 -32.44 -13.12
CA VAL A 20 31.77 -32.76 -13.54
C VAL A 20 31.26 -34.09 -12.95
N ILE A 21 32.16 -35.04 -12.67
CA ILE A 21 31.85 -36.33 -12.01
C ILE A 21 31.38 -36.14 -10.56
N LEU A 22 31.72 -35.00 -9.94
CA LEU A 22 31.33 -34.59 -8.59
C LEU A 22 30.33 -33.41 -8.62
N ALA A 23 29.74 -33.11 -9.79
CA ALA A 23 28.84 -31.98 -9.92
C ALA A 23 27.46 -32.30 -9.36
N GLU A 24 27.05 -31.54 -8.35
CA GLU A 24 25.72 -31.58 -7.78
C GLU A 24 24.76 -30.67 -8.56
N ASP A 25 23.47 -30.99 -8.48
CA ASP A 25 22.41 -30.13 -8.97
C ASP A 25 22.53 -28.74 -8.33
N LYS A 26 22.39 -27.69 -9.15
CA LYS A 26 22.57 -26.31 -8.73
C LYS A 26 21.40 -25.45 -9.16
N PHE A 27 20.94 -24.58 -8.28
CA PHE A 27 19.88 -23.62 -8.57
C PHE A 27 20.28 -22.23 -8.07
N TYR A 28 20.39 -21.29 -8.99
CA TYR A 28 20.84 -19.93 -8.71
C TYR A 28 19.79 -18.93 -9.17
N CYS A 29 19.55 -17.91 -8.36
CA CYS A 29 18.71 -16.79 -8.73
C CYS A 29 19.52 -15.49 -8.67
N HIS A 30 19.22 -14.58 -9.60
CA HIS A 30 19.86 -13.28 -9.71
C HIS A 30 18.81 -12.18 -9.51
N ASN A 31 19.24 -11.08 -8.90
CA ASN A 31 18.48 -9.84 -8.71
C ASN A 31 17.23 -9.90 -7.85
N LEU A 32 17.00 -10.97 -7.07
CA LEU A 32 15.80 -11.17 -6.24
C LEU A 32 15.38 -10.07 -5.25
N GLN A 33 16.17 -8.99 -5.13
CA GLN A 33 15.80 -7.81 -4.37
C GLN A 33 14.55 -7.18 -4.99
N TYR A 34 13.50 -7.04 -4.18
CA TYR A 34 12.39 -6.16 -4.52
C TYR A 34 12.76 -4.75 -4.06
N ALA A 35 13.24 -3.91 -4.99
CA ALA A 35 13.45 -2.49 -4.74
C ALA A 35 12.13 -1.70 -4.70
N GLY A 36 11.05 -2.37 -5.12
CA GLY A 36 9.77 -1.76 -5.37
C GLY A 36 9.80 -0.68 -6.45
N PRO A 37 8.63 -0.16 -6.80
CA PRO A 37 8.48 0.75 -7.94
C PRO A 37 8.89 2.22 -7.69
N ILE A 38 9.21 2.64 -6.45
CA ILE A 38 9.64 4.03 -6.14
C ILE A 38 11.17 4.10 -5.95
N LYS A 39 11.88 4.80 -6.83
CA LYS A 39 13.36 4.89 -6.87
C LYS A 39 14.03 5.34 -5.54
N ASP A 40 13.40 6.22 -4.76
CA ASP A 40 13.94 6.67 -3.46
C ASP A 40 13.96 5.56 -2.39
N VAL A 41 13.29 4.43 -2.68
CA VAL A 41 13.15 3.24 -1.83
C VAL A 41 14.09 2.10 -2.28
N ILE A 42 15.00 2.35 -3.23
CA ILE A 42 16.09 1.40 -3.56
C ILE A 42 16.95 1.09 -2.30
N VAL A 43 16.81 1.86 -1.21
CA VAL A 43 17.44 1.63 0.11
C VAL A 43 16.45 1.12 1.19
N MET A 44 15.26 0.62 0.82
CA MET A 44 14.21 0.13 1.72
C MET A 44 13.73 1.15 2.79
N LYS A 45 13.77 2.45 2.49
CA LYS A 45 13.24 3.51 3.36
C LYS A 45 11.86 3.98 2.88
N PRO A 46 10.93 4.33 3.79
CA PRO A 46 9.68 4.98 3.39
C PRO A 46 9.94 6.27 2.60
N THR A 47 9.04 6.68 1.72
CA THR A 47 9.11 8.05 1.18
C THR A 47 8.87 9.05 2.30
N LYS A 48 9.34 10.30 2.17
CA LYS A 48 9.04 11.34 3.16
C LYS A 48 7.54 11.46 3.40
N LEU A 49 6.74 11.40 2.33
CA LEU A 49 5.29 11.43 2.45
C LEU A 49 4.76 10.25 3.27
N ALA A 50 5.24 9.02 3.02
CA ALA A 50 4.85 7.83 3.79
C ALA A 50 5.16 7.99 5.29
N GLU A 51 6.36 8.48 5.61
CA GLU A 51 6.79 8.75 6.98
C GLU A 51 5.88 9.77 7.68
N LYS A 52 5.61 10.89 7.00
CA LYS A 52 4.79 11.99 7.50
C LYS A 52 3.33 11.60 7.72
N THR A 53 2.74 10.85 6.79
CA THR A 53 1.40 10.29 6.99
C THR A 53 1.37 9.29 8.15
N SER A 54 2.39 8.45 8.29
CA SER A 54 2.52 7.52 9.43
C SER A 54 2.64 8.25 10.76
N ASN A 55 3.38 9.37 10.81
CA ASN A 55 3.48 10.22 12.00
C ASN A 55 2.15 10.87 12.37
N ALA A 56 1.42 11.44 11.40
CA ALA A 56 0.07 11.95 11.62
C ALA A 56 -0.85 10.85 12.21
N ALA A 57 -0.80 9.63 11.68
CA ALA A 57 -1.55 8.50 12.22
C ALA A 57 -1.17 8.16 13.68
N LYS A 58 0.12 8.27 14.06
CA LYS A 58 0.56 8.05 15.44
C LYS A 58 0.00 9.12 16.38
N ILE A 59 -0.04 10.38 15.95
CA ILE A 59 -0.66 11.47 16.72
C ILE A 59 -2.16 11.17 16.93
N GLY A 60 -2.84 10.67 15.88
CA GLY A 60 -4.23 10.20 15.94
C GLY A 60 -4.51 9.17 17.04
N ILE A 61 -3.56 8.26 17.34
CA ILE A 61 -3.70 7.28 18.43
C ILE A 61 -3.82 8.00 19.78
N GLY A 62 -3.00 9.02 20.02
CA GLY A 62 -3.06 9.84 21.24
C GLY A 62 -4.42 10.51 21.38
N PHE A 63 -4.92 11.10 20.30
CA PHE A 63 -6.24 11.74 20.29
C PHE A 63 -7.39 10.76 20.57
N ALA A 64 -7.36 9.56 19.99
CA ALA A 64 -8.35 8.52 20.27
C ALA A 64 -8.37 8.11 21.76
N LYS A 65 -7.19 7.95 22.37
CA LYS A 65 -7.06 7.67 23.81
C LYS A 65 -7.61 8.79 24.68
N THR A 66 -7.39 10.03 24.29
CA THR A 66 -7.95 11.15 25.06
C THR A 66 -9.47 11.23 24.89
N MET A 67 -9.99 10.89 23.71
CA MET A 67 -11.42 10.85 23.43
C MET A 67 -12.19 9.74 24.14
N ILE A 68 -11.55 8.73 24.72
CA ILE A 68 -12.25 7.77 25.60
C ILE A 68 -12.35 8.23 27.06
N SER A 69 -11.66 9.31 27.43
CA SER A 69 -11.79 9.92 28.75
C SER A 69 -13.20 10.52 28.93
N ASN A 70 -13.75 10.44 30.14
CA ASN A 70 -15.02 11.07 30.48
C ASN A 70 -14.89 12.59 30.71
N THR A 71 -13.66 13.13 30.74
CA THR A 71 -13.42 14.55 30.97
C THR A 71 -13.51 15.32 29.65
N LEU A 72 -14.55 16.16 29.50
CA LEU A 72 -14.70 17.03 28.31
C LEU A 72 -13.51 17.98 28.10
N GLY A 73 -12.88 18.42 29.20
CA GLY A 73 -11.70 19.31 29.18
C GLY A 73 -10.45 18.67 28.57
N ASP A 74 -10.36 17.35 28.56
CA ASP A 74 -9.22 16.63 27.98
C ASP A 74 -9.41 16.46 26.46
N ILE A 75 -10.63 16.59 25.94
CA ILE A 75 -10.91 16.35 24.52
C ILE A 75 -10.13 17.36 23.66
N PRO A 76 -9.38 16.88 22.66
CA PRO A 76 -8.57 17.72 21.77
C PRO A 76 -9.38 18.87 21.16
N VAL A 77 -8.74 20.01 20.91
CA VAL A 77 -9.35 21.14 20.19
C VAL A 77 -9.77 20.66 18.80
N VAL A 78 -11.00 20.97 18.39
CA VAL A 78 -11.48 20.59 17.05
C VAL A 78 -10.63 21.30 16.01
N GLY A 79 -10.15 20.56 15.02
CA GLY A 79 -9.21 21.00 13.99
C GLY A 79 -7.75 20.64 14.30
N SER A 80 -7.41 20.20 15.51
CA SER A 80 -6.02 19.87 15.89
C SER A 80 -5.45 18.64 15.18
N ILE A 81 -6.28 17.65 14.85
CA ILE A 81 -5.90 16.43 14.15
C ILE A 81 -5.62 16.75 12.68
N LEU A 82 -6.51 17.51 12.03
CA LEU A 82 -6.27 17.99 10.67
C LEU A 82 -5.08 18.94 10.60
N SER A 83 -4.87 19.78 11.61
CA SER A 83 -3.69 20.65 11.69
C SER A 83 -2.41 19.82 11.74
N ALA A 84 -2.36 18.79 12.59
CA ALA A 84 -1.20 17.90 12.67
C ALA A 84 -0.92 17.19 11.34
N LEU A 85 -1.96 16.71 10.64
CA LEU A 85 -1.80 16.17 9.30
C LEU A 85 -1.21 17.20 8.33
N PHE A 86 -1.74 18.42 8.32
CA PHE A 86 -1.27 19.48 7.41
C PHE A 86 0.13 19.97 7.75
N ASP A 87 0.52 20.02 9.02
CA ASP A 87 1.88 20.36 9.46
C ASP A 87 2.88 19.31 8.95
N GLU A 88 2.57 18.02 9.12
CA GLU A 88 3.40 16.91 8.63
C GLU A 88 3.53 16.95 7.09
N ILE A 89 2.46 17.31 6.37
CA ILE A 89 2.48 17.41 4.91
C ILE A 89 3.21 18.69 4.44
N ALA A 90 3.04 19.82 5.12
CA ALA A 90 3.69 21.09 4.79
C ALA A 90 5.23 20.98 4.91
N ASP A 91 5.74 20.17 5.84
CA ASP A 91 7.17 19.87 5.94
C ASP A 91 7.73 19.15 4.70
N VAL A 92 6.88 18.45 3.93
CA VAL A 92 7.29 17.80 2.68
C VAL A 92 7.27 18.77 1.50
N TYR A 93 6.28 19.66 1.44
CA TYR A 93 5.93 20.38 0.20
C TYR A 93 6.06 21.89 0.25
N GLY A 94 6.21 22.51 1.41
CA GLY A 94 6.23 23.97 1.53
C GLY A 94 7.64 24.54 1.59
N PRO A 95 8.23 25.06 0.49
CA PRO A 95 9.29 26.05 0.62
C PRO A 95 8.65 27.36 1.13
N GLY A 96 8.71 27.60 2.44
CA GLY A 96 8.21 28.84 3.05
C GLY A 96 6.85 28.77 3.78
N GLY A 97 6.40 27.58 4.19
CA GLY A 97 5.34 27.44 5.22
C GLY A 97 3.90 27.36 4.71
N GLY A 98 3.67 27.03 3.44
CA GLY A 98 2.34 26.82 2.86
C GLY A 98 2.11 25.38 2.40
N LEU A 99 0.87 24.91 2.52
CA LEU A 99 0.37 23.67 1.93
C LEU A 99 -0.44 24.02 0.68
N ASP A 100 0.09 23.80 -0.53
CA ASP A 100 -0.70 23.89 -1.77
C ASP A 100 -1.22 22.47 -2.12
N PRO A 101 -2.54 22.25 -2.21
CA PRO A 101 -3.11 20.97 -2.61
C PRO A 101 -2.58 20.45 -3.97
N GLU A 102 -2.16 21.34 -4.87
CA GLU A 102 -1.58 20.99 -6.18
C GLU A 102 -0.20 20.40 -6.02
N ASP A 103 0.60 20.93 -5.10
CA ASP A 103 1.95 20.43 -4.83
C ASP A 103 1.89 19.04 -4.18
N VAL A 104 0.95 18.83 -3.25
CA VAL A 104 0.69 17.52 -2.65
C VAL A 104 0.29 16.50 -3.71
N TYR A 105 -0.63 16.87 -4.59
CA TYR A 105 -1.07 16.00 -5.69
C TYR A 105 0.09 15.72 -6.67
N ASN A 106 0.83 16.74 -7.10
CA ASN A 106 1.89 16.57 -8.08
C ASN A 106 3.04 15.71 -7.54
N SER A 107 3.32 15.78 -6.25
CA SER A 107 4.25 14.84 -5.60
C SER A 107 3.71 13.41 -5.57
N LEU A 108 2.44 13.21 -5.20
CA LEU A 108 1.81 11.88 -5.27
C LEU A 108 1.84 11.33 -6.69
N LYS A 109 1.53 12.17 -7.68
CA LYS A 109 1.64 11.84 -9.09
C LYS A 109 3.07 11.49 -9.47
N ALA A 110 4.08 12.22 -8.99
CA ALA A 110 5.49 11.88 -9.23
C ALA A 110 5.91 10.57 -8.56
N GLU A 111 5.42 10.27 -7.34
CA GLU A 111 5.58 8.95 -6.72
C GLU A 111 4.96 7.86 -7.59
N ILE A 112 3.78 8.11 -8.19
CA ILE A 112 3.07 7.19 -9.09
C ILE A 112 3.73 7.04 -10.47
N ASP A 113 4.19 8.14 -11.06
CA ASP A 113 4.86 8.16 -12.35
C ASP A 113 6.20 7.42 -12.27
N LYS A 114 6.89 7.48 -11.11
CA LYS A 114 8.03 6.58 -10.83
C LYS A 114 7.63 5.09 -10.90
N LEU A 115 6.41 4.74 -10.49
CA LEU A 115 5.88 3.38 -10.65
C LEU A 115 5.64 3.03 -12.11
N LYS A 116 5.14 3.98 -12.91
CA LYS A 116 4.91 3.81 -14.36
C LYS A 116 6.19 3.56 -15.13
N GLU A 117 7.29 4.25 -14.81
CA GLU A 117 8.57 4.03 -15.49
C GLU A 117 9.13 2.62 -15.30
N TYR A 118 8.74 1.95 -14.20
CA TYR A 118 9.18 0.61 -13.81
C TYR A 118 8.26 -0.51 -14.33
N MET A 119 7.02 -0.20 -14.64
CA MET A 119 5.98 -1.13 -15.07
C MET A 119 5.49 -0.68 -16.45
N ASP A 120 5.71 -1.45 -17.53
CA ASP A 120 5.27 -1.16 -18.91
C ASP A 120 3.74 -1.05 -19.04
N GLN A 121 3.12 -0.10 -18.35
CA GLN A 121 1.69 0.05 -18.23
C GLN A 121 1.30 1.52 -18.29
N GLU A 122 0.46 1.84 -19.28
CA GLU A 122 -0.35 3.04 -19.28
C GLU A 122 -1.27 2.98 -18.05
N ILE A 123 -0.93 3.77 -17.04
CA ILE A 123 -1.98 4.32 -16.20
C ILE A 123 -2.82 5.18 -17.13
N LEU A 124 -4.13 4.95 -17.16
CA LEU A 124 -5.08 5.86 -17.80
C LEU A 124 -4.87 7.24 -17.19
N GLU A 125 -4.13 8.12 -17.88
CA GLU A 125 -3.81 9.47 -17.40
C GLU A 125 -5.07 10.23 -17.00
N ALA A 126 -6.18 9.95 -17.70
CA ALA A 126 -7.53 10.38 -17.37
C ALA A 126 -7.92 10.10 -15.90
N LYS A 127 -7.58 8.92 -15.35
CA LYS A 127 -7.91 8.60 -13.95
C LYS A 127 -7.04 9.38 -12.96
N LEU A 128 -5.77 9.62 -13.26
CA LEU A 128 -4.95 10.48 -12.41
C LEU A 128 -5.47 11.91 -12.41
N GLU A 129 -6.01 12.37 -13.53
CA GLU A 129 -6.69 13.66 -13.63
C GLU A 129 -8.02 13.67 -12.86
N ASP A 130 -8.81 12.59 -12.88
CA ASP A 130 -10.00 12.46 -12.05
C ASP A 130 -9.66 12.51 -10.55
N ILE A 131 -8.59 11.82 -10.16
CA ILE A 131 -8.06 11.85 -8.79
C ILE A 131 -7.57 13.26 -8.44
N LYS A 132 -6.89 13.95 -9.37
CA LYS A 132 -6.48 15.35 -9.19
C LYS A 132 -7.67 16.25 -8.90
N ASN A 133 -8.71 16.13 -9.70
CA ASN A 133 -9.90 16.96 -9.60
C ASN A 133 -10.67 16.67 -8.31
N ALA A 134 -10.77 15.41 -7.90
CA ALA A 134 -11.43 15.03 -6.66
C ALA A 134 -10.60 15.36 -5.40
N PHE A 135 -9.30 15.13 -5.43
CA PHE A 135 -8.41 15.26 -4.26
C PHE A 135 -7.82 16.67 -4.12
N GLY A 136 -7.27 17.22 -5.21
CA GLY A 136 -6.43 18.41 -5.30
C GLY A 136 -7.17 19.74 -5.23
N THR A 137 -7.62 20.31 -6.36
CA THR A 137 -7.23 21.73 -6.56
C THR A 137 -8.17 22.78 -7.16
N ARG A 138 -9.43 22.54 -7.55
CA ARG A 138 -10.29 23.68 -7.95
C ARG A 138 -11.61 23.72 -7.20
N ASN A 139 -11.79 24.79 -6.40
CA ASN A 139 -13.04 25.24 -5.77
C ASN A 139 -14.00 24.10 -5.37
N GLY A 140 -13.54 23.15 -4.54
CA GLY A 140 -14.37 22.05 -4.06
C GLY A 140 -13.68 20.69 -3.89
N GLY A 141 -12.39 20.55 -4.24
CA GLY A 141 -11.63 19.33 -3.99
C GLY A 141 -11.51 19.00 -2.49
N ILE A 142 -11.42 17.70 -2.16
CA ILE A 142 -11.49 17.20 -0.79
C ILE A 142 -10.41 17.84 0.10
N LEU A 143 -9.15 17.86 -0.35
CA LEU A 143 -8.04 18.38 0.44
C LEU A 143 -8.17 19.89 0.65
N SER A 144 -8.43 20.63 -0.43
CA SER A 144 -8.69 22.07 -0.39
C SER A 144 -9.82 22.43 0.60
N TYR A 145 -10.90 21.65 0.58
CA TYR A 145 -12.06 21.90 1.43
C TYR A 145 -11.78 21.53 2.90
N ALA A 146 -11.07 20.43 3.17
CA ALA A 146 -10.65 20.07 4.52
C ALA A 146 -9.71 21.14 5.13
N MET A 147 -8.79 21.68 4.33
CA MET A 147 -7.94 22.79 4.74
C MET A 147 -8.75 24.07 5.01
N TYR A 148 -9.72 24.38 4.16
CA TYR A 148 -10.63 25.50 4.39
C TYR A 148 -11.38 25.35 5.72
N CYS A 149 -11.91 24.15 6.01
CA CYS A 149 -12.58 23.86 7.27
C CYS A 149 -11.65 24.18 8.45
N GLN A 150 -10.43 23.63 8.43
CA GLN A 150 -9.44 23.78 9.50
C GLN A 150 -9.02 25.24 9.72
N LYS A 151 -8.87 26.04 8.67
CA LYS A 151 -8.44 27.45 8.79
C LYS A 151 -9.55 28.39 9.22
N THR A 152 -10.80 28.10 8.84
CA THR A 152 -11.91 29.05 8.98
C THR A 152 -12.65 28.89 10.29
N TYR A 153 -12.95 27.65 10.69
CA TYR A 153 -13.82 27.39 11.83
C TYR A 153 -13.00 27.12 13.09
N LYS A 154 -13.31 27.85 14.16
CA LYS A 154 -12.49 27.87 15.39
C LYS A 154 -13.10 27.11 16.58
N ASN A 155 -14.35 26.66 16.47
CA ASN A 155 -15.05 25.95 17.53
C ASN A 155 -15.81 24.72 17.00
N ALA A 156 -16.28 23.87 17.92
CA ALA A 156 -16.94 22.62 17.59
C ALA A 156 -18.31 22.79 16.91
N GLU A 157 -19.02 23.88 17.17
CA GLU A 157 -20.34 24.14 16.59
C GLU A 157 -20.21 24.49 15.12
N ASP A 158 -19.31 25.42 14.79
CA ASP A 158 -19.12 25.90 13.43
C ASP A 158 -18.37 24.90 12.55
N MET A 159 -17.45 24.12 13.13
CA MET A 159 -16.63 23.16 12.38
C MET A 159 -17.39 21.87 12.01
N ALA A 160 -18.39 21.47 12.81
CA ALA A 160 -19.09 20.21 12.61
C ALA A 160 -19.79 20.09 11.24
N PRO A 161 -20.55 21.09 10.75
CA PRO A 161 -21.11 21.06 9.39
C PRO A 161 -20.04 20.95 8.31
N CYS A 162 -18.90 21.62 8.48
CA CYS A 162 -17.80 21.58 7.52
C CYS A 162 -17.20 20.17 7.42
N LEU A 163 -16.94 19.54 8.56
CA LEU A 163 -16.43 18.16 8.62
C LEU A 163 -17.43 17.14 8.04
N GLU A 164 -18.73 17.33 8.24
CA GLU A 164 -19.76 16.47 7.65
C GLU A 164 -19.72 16.53 6.12
N ASN A 165 -19.52 17.71 5.54
CA ASN A 165 -19.35 17.89 4.10
C ASN A 165 -18.04 17.24 3.58
N VAL A 166 -16.91 17.41 4.30
CA VAL A 166 -15.65 16.73 3.96
C VAL A 166 -15.84 15.21 3.95
N ASN A 167 -16.49 14.66 4.97
CA ASN A 167 -16.77 13.22 5.06
C ASN A 167 -17.70 12.73 3.95
N ALA A 168 -18.66 13.54 3.50
CA ALA A 168 -19.52 13.21 2.37
C ALA A 168 -18.73 13.16 1.04
N LEU A 169 -17.85 14.13 0.79
CA LEU A 169 -16.96 14.13 -0.38
C LEU A 169 -16.03 12.92 -0.37
N LEU A 170 -15.40 12.64 0.78
CA LEU A 170 -14.56 11.47 0.97
C LEU A 170 -15.31 10.16 0.71
N THR A 171 -16.57 10.07 1.15
CA THR A 171 -17.40 8.87 0.97
C THR A 171 -17.85 8.70 -0.47
N SER A 172 -18.19 9.77 -1.19
CA SER A 172 -18.60 9.67 -2.61
C SER A 172 -17.44 9.34 -3.56
N GLN A 173 -16.24 9.83 -3.27
CA GLN A 173 -15.07 9.73 -4.16
C GLN A 173 -14.17 8.51 -3.87
N TYR A 174 -14.54 7.62 -2.95
CA TYR A 174 -13.66 6.54 -2.48
C TYR A 174 -13.18 5.58 -3.59
N HIS A 175 -14.00 5.36 -4.62
CA HIS A 175 -13.72 4.47 -5.76
C HIS A 175 -12.51 4.91 -6.60
N ASN A 176 -12.12 6.19 -6.48
CA ASN A 176 -10.91 6.72 -7.11
C ASN A 176 -9.64 6.21 -6.41
N PHE A 177 -9.72 5.92 -5.11
CA PHE A 177 -8.59 5.56 -4.25
C PHE A 177 -8.59 4.08 -3.88
N LEU A 178 -9.77 3.45 -3.83
CA LEU A 178 -9.96 2.02 -3.55
C LEU A 178 -10.55 1.35 -4.80
N PRO A 179 -9.71 0.89 -5.75
CA PRO A 179 -10.20 0.25 -6.96
C PRO A 179 -11.01 -1.02 -6.64
N PRO A 180 -12.05 -1.31 -7.45
CA PRO A 180 -12.79 -2.56 -7.33
C PRO A 180 -11.92 -3.76 -7.68
N ASP A 181 -12.40 -4.95 -7.32
CA ASP A 181 -11.76 -6.21 -7.66
C ASP A 181 -11.68 -6.45 -9.18
N GLY A 182 -10.70 -7.29 -9.57
CA GLY A 182 -10.49 -7.68 -10.97
C GLY A 182 -9.67 -6.71 -11.81
N LYS A 183 -9.12 -5.63 -11.22
CA LYS A 183 -8.19 -4.74 -11.91
C LYS A 183 -6.80 -5.40 -12.05
N PRO A 184 -6.00 -5.01 -13.07
CA PRO A 184 -4.62 -5.46 -13.20
C PRO A 184 -3.77 -5.11 -11.96
N VAL A 185 -2.73 -5.89 -11.67
CA VAL A 185 -1.89 -5.73 -10.47
C VAL A 185 -1.26 -4.34 -10.37
N SER A 186 -0.83 -3.82 -11.51
CA SER A 186 -0.30 -2.46 -11.66
C SER A 186 -1.21 -1.37 -11.11
N PHE A 187 -2.53 -1.61 -11.14
CA PHE A 187 -3.52 -0.69 -10.65
C PHE A 187 -3.50 -0.64 -9.12
N TYR A 188 -3.28 -1.78 -8.46
CA TYR A 188 -3.08 -1.84 -7.02
C TYR A 188 -1.76 -1.17 -6.62
N GLU A 189 -0.67 -1.42 -7.35
CA GLU A 189 0.63 -0.78 -7.07
C GLU A 189 0.57 0.75 -7.18
N SER A 190 -0.18 1.26 -8.16
CA SER A 190 -0.35 2.71 -8.37
C SER A 190 -1.37 3.38 -7.47
N SER A 191 -2.40 2.67 -7.02
CA SER A 191 -3.43 3.23 -6.14
C SER A 191 -3.02 3.21 -4.66
N LEU A 192 -2.19 2.27 -4.22
CA LEU A 192 -1.80 2.15 -2.80
C LEU A 192 -1.16 3.43 -2.20
N PRO A 193 -0.26 4.16 -2.90
CA PRO A 193 0.25 5.44 -2.41
C PRO A 193 -0.83 6.53 -2.26
N LEU A 194 -1.82 6.56 -3.17
CA LEU A 194 -2.95 7.47 -3.09
C LEU A 194 -3.92 7.10 -1.96
N PHE A 195 -4.19 5.80 -1.83
CA PHE A 195 -5.00 5.22 -0.78
C PHE A 195 -4.49 5.60 0.61
N ARG A 196 -3.17 5.61 0.83
CA ARG A 196 -2.55 6.05 2.09
C ARG A 196 -3.00 7.47 2.48
N MET A 197 -2.87 8.43 1.57
CA MET A 197 -3.21 9.83 1.83
C MET A 197 -4.71 10.04 2.01
N TYR A 198 -5.50 9.44 1.11
CA TYR A 198 -6.96 9.46 1.20
C TYR A 198 -7.45 8.86 2.53
N GLY A 199 -6.92 7.69 2.90
CA GLY A 199 -7.31 6.98 4.13
C GLY A 199 -6.94 7.74 5.39
N GLN A 200 -5.79 8.41 5.41
CA GLN A 200 -5.39 9.25 6.55
C GLN A 200 -6.34 10.43 6.72
N LEU A 201 -6.61 11.17 5.63
CA LEU A 201 -7.54 12.29 5.68
C LEU A 201 -8.94 11.82 6.10
N TYR A 202 -9.38 10.62 5.69
CA TYR A 202 -10.65 10.04 6.10
C TYR A 202 -10.69 9.74 7.61
N VAL A 203 -9.65 9.09 8.13
CA VAL A 203 -9.55 8.76 9.56
C VAL A 203 -9.51 10.03 10.40
N ASP A 204 -8.68 11.01 10.04
CA ASP A 204 -8.56 12.28 10.76
C ASP A 204 -9.87 13.08 10.73
N THR A 205 -10.55 13.13 9.57
CA THR A 205 -11.87 13.77 9.46
C THR A 205 -12.87 13.13 10.44
N LEU A 206 -12.94 11.80 10.51
CA LEU A 206 -13.85 11.13 11.44
C LEU A 206 -13.45 11.33 12.90
N LEU A 207 -12.17 11.34 13.23
CA LEU A 207 -11.70 11.64 14.59
C LEU A 207 -12.12 13.06 15.02
N GLU A 208 -11.99 14.05 14.14
CA GLU A 208 -12.47 15.41 14.40
C GLU A 208 -13.98 15.47 14.58
N MET A 209 -14.74 14.72 13.78
CA MET A 209 -16.19 14.65 13.91
C MET A 209 -16.61 14.02 15.24
N ILE A 210 -15.86 13.03 15.76
CA ILE A 210 -16.08 12.45 17.08
C ILE A 210 -15.81 13.51 18.16
N GLY A 211 -14.66 14.17 18.11
CA GLY A 211 -14.29 15.23 19.05
C GLY A 211 -15.30 16.38 19.08
N ALA A 212 -15.73 16.85 17.90
CA ALA A 212 -16.76 17.89 17.77
C ALA A 212 -18.12 17.44 18.33
N ALA A 213 -18.54 16.20 18.07
CA ALA A 213 -19.79 15.68 18.62
C ALA A 213 -19.77 15.64 20.16
N ARG A 214 -18.68 15.16 20.76
CA ARG A 214 -18.51 15.13 22.22
C ARG A 214 -18.47 16.52 22.84
N LYS A 215 -17.76 17.48 22.24
CA LYS A 215 -17.72 18.87 22.73
C LYS A 215 -19.08 19.57 22.72
N ARG A 216 -20.01 19.11 21.88
CA ARG A 216 -21.40 19.57 21.85
C ARG A 216 -22.34 18.75 22.73
N GLY A 217 -21.82 17.80 23.54
CA GLY A 217 -22.61 16.88 24.36
C GLY A 217 -23.45 15.88 23.57
N LYS A 218 -23.13 15.63 22.29
CA LYS A 218 -23.87 14.70 21.42
C LYS A 218 -23.22 13.32 21.42
N GLU A 219 -23.20 12.66 22.58
CA GLU A 219 -22.49 11.40 22.79
C GLU A 219 -22.99 10.26 21.86
N SER A 220 -24.30 10.16 21.60
CA SER A 220 -24.84 9.15 20.67
C SER A 220 -24.31 9.34 19.24
N GLN A 221 -24.17 10.59 18.79
CA GLN A 221 -23.56 10.89 17.49
C GLN A 221 -22.06 10.59 17.47
N ALA A 222 -21.35 10.85 18.57
CA ALA A 222 -19.93 10.54 18.71
C ALA A 222 -19.69 9.02 18.64
N ALA A 223 -20.49 8.23 19.36
CA ALA A 223 -20.44 6.78 19.31
C ALA A 223 -20.75 6.24 17.90
N ALA A 224 -21.76 6.78 17.23
CA ALA A 224 -22.10 6.33 15.88
C ALA A 224 -20.97 6.64 14.87
N LYS A 225 -20.32 7.80 14.97
CA LYS A 225 -19.15 8.15 14.16
C LYS A 225 -17.93 7.27 14.47
N ALA A 226 -17.73 6.90 15.74
CA ALA A 226 -16.69 5.94 16.14
C ALA A 226 -16.95 4.55 15.55
N ASP A 227 -18.19 4.05 15.60
CA ASP A 227 -18.59 2.79 14.93
C ASP A 227 -18.29 2.87 13.42
N THR A 228 -18.61 3.99 12.76
CA THR A 228 -18.28 4.21 11.34
C THR A 228 -16.77 4.15 11.09
N LEU A 229 -15.95 4.82 11.92
CA LEU A 229 -14.49 4.79 11.81
C LEU A 229 -13.96 3.36 11.96
N ILE A 230 -14.40 2.64 12.99
CA ILE A 230 -13.97 1.25 13.27
C ILE A 230 -14.28 0.35 12.07
N ASN A 231 -15.49 0.42 11.54
CA ASN A 231 -15.90 -0.37 10.38
C ASN A 231 -15.14 0.01 9.11
N LYS A 232 -14.89 1.30 8.87
CA LYS A 232 -14.15 1.76 7.69
C LYS A 232 -12.68 1.33 7.76
N VAL A 233 -12.05 1.44 8.93
CA VAL A 233 -10.66 1.00 9.15
C VAL A 233 -10.51 -0.50 8.90
N ALA A 234 -11.50 -1.32 9.29
CA ALA A 234 -11.49 -2.75 8.97
C ALA A 234 -11.47 -3.00 7.45
N ARG A 235 -12.32 -2.28 6.69
CA ARG A 235 -12.34 -2.37 5.21
C ARG A 235 -11.06 -1.83 4.57
N PHE A 236 -10.48 -0.76 5.12
CA PHE A 236 -9.18 -0.23 4.66
C PHE A 236 -8.05 -1.24 4.87
N LYS A 237 -8.05 -1.94 6.00
CA LYS A 237 -7.09 -3.01 6.28
C LYS A 237 -7.22 -4.16 5.27
N GLU A 238 -8.45 -4.63 5.05
CA GLU A 238 -8.75 -5.69 4.08
C GLU A 238 -8.28 -5.29 2.67
N HIS A 239 -8.63 -4.08 2.21
CA HIS A 239 -8.19 -3.58 0.91
C HIS A 239 -6.65 -3.56 0.76
N TYR A 240 -5.93 -3.12 1.80
CA TYR A 240 -4.47 -3.13 1.82
C TYR A 240 -3.91 -4.57 1.77
N GLU A 241 -4.40 -5.46 2.63
CA GLU A 241 -3.93 -6.86 2.71
C GLU A 241 -4.18 -7.60 1.39
N GLU A 242 -5.34 -7.41 0.78
CA GLU A 242 -5.67 -7.99 -0.53
C GLU A 242 -4.82 -7.42 -1.65
N SER A 243 -4.60 -6.11 -1.67
CA SER A 243 -3.74 -5.45 -2.66
C SER A 243 -2.32 -5.99 -2.58
N VAL A 244 -1.73 -6.04 -1.38
CA VAL A 244 -0.39 -6.60 -1.17
C VAL A 244 -0.32 -8.08 -1.55
N LYS A 245 -1.36 -8.86 -1.24
CA LYS A 245 -1.44 -10.27 -1.66
C LYS A 245 -1.43 -10.43 -3.18
N LYS A 246 -2.20 -9.61 -3.90
CA LYS A 246 -2.25 -9.61 -5.37
C LYS A 246 -0.91 -9.19 -5.97
N ILE A 247 -0.27 -8.16 -5.41
CA ILE A 247 1.06 -7.68 -5.82
C ILE A 247 2.11 -8.77 -5.59
N LYS A 248 2.12 -9.39 -4.41
CA LYS A 248 3.02 -10.49 -4.06
C LYS A 248 2.88 -11.64 -5.04
N ALA A 249 1.66 -12.11 -5.30
CA ALA A 249 1.39 -13.21 -6.23
C ALA A 249 1.87 -12.90 -7.66
N HIS A 250 1.74 -11.64 -8.10
CA HIS A 250 2.22 -11.20 -9.40
C HIS A 250 3.74 -11.21 -9.49
N HIS A 251 4.41 -10.61 -8.51
CA HIS A 251 5.87 -10.46 -8.52
C HIS A 251 6.61 -11.76 -8.22
N THR A 252 5.97 -12.77 -7.63
CA THR A 252 6.56 -14.11 -7.44
C THR A 252 6.13 -15.13 -8.49
N ALA A 253 5.34 -14.72 -9.49
CA ALA A 253 4.94 -15.58 -10.59
C ALA A 253 6.17 -16.09 -11.36
N VAL A 254 6.13 -17.35 -11.78
CA VAL A 254 7.26 -18.02 -12.44
C VAL A 254 6.93 -18.33 -13.88
N HIS A 255 7.80 -17.90 -14.77
CA HIS A 255 7.65 -18.08 -16.22
C HIS A 255 8.87 -18.80 -16.78
N ILE A 256 8.66 -19.79 -17.65
CA ILE A 256 9.75 -20.45 -18.37
C ILE A 256 10.23 -19.46 -19.43
N MET A 257 11.53 -19.13 -19.43
CA MET A 257 12.05 -18.08 -20.30
C MET A 257 13.42 -18.44 -20.89
N PRO A 258 13.55 -18.57 -22.23
CA PRO A 258 12.47 -18.48 -23.23
C PRO A 258 11.47 -19.63 -23.11
N GLU A 259 10.26 -19.49 -23.69
CA GLU A 259 9.12 -20.40 -23.53
C GLU A 259 9.44 -21.88 -23.86
N ASN A 260 10.45 -22.11 -24.71
CA ASN A 260 10.96 -23.42 -25.12
C ASN A 260 12.41 -23.64 -24.65
N ASN A 261 12.71 -23.46 -23.36
CA ASN A 261 14.00 -23.86 -22.78
C ASN A 261 13.86 -25.14 -21.92
N GLY A 262 14.98 -25.65 -21.36
CA GLY A 262 15.00 -26.95 -20.68
C GLY A 262 15.79 -28.04 -21.41
N ASN A 263 16.81 -27.66 -22.18
CA ASN A 263 17.58 -28.61 -22.96
C ASN A 263 18.55 -29.42 -22.10
N CYS A 264 18.68 -30.70 -22.44
CA CYS A 264 19.66 -31.61 -21.86
C CYS A 264 20.74 -31.94 -22.89
N ALA A 265 22.00 -31.91 -22.48
CA ALA A 265 23.14 -32.27 -23.31
C ALA A 265 23.90 -33.43 -22.62
N PRO A 266 24.14 -34.54 -23.34
CA PRO A 266 25.03 -35.58 -22.83
C PRO A 266 26.47 -35.07 -22.81
N LEU A 267 27.21 -35.43 -21.77
CA LEU A 267 28.64 -35.21 -21.59
C LEU A 267 29.35 -36.57 -21.71
N PRO A 268 29.58 -37.05 -22.95
CA PRO A 268 29.98 -38.44 -23.21
C PRO A 268 31.32 -38.82 -22.57
N HIS A 269 32.24 -37.86 -22.35
CA HIS A 269 33.53 -38.10 -21.71
C HIS A 269 33.45 -38.45 -20.22
N VAL A 270 32.31 -38.24 -19.58
CA VAL A 270 32.08 -38.50 -18.15
C VAL A 270 30.81 -39.30 -17.87
N GLY A 271 30.06 -39.70 -18.90
CA GLY A 271 28.84 -40.51 -18.75
C GLY A 271 27.67 -39.81 -18.05
N VAL A 272 27.63 -38.47 -18.08
CA VAL A 272 26.62 -37.65 -17.37
C VAL A 272 25.76 -36.91 -18.39
N THR A 273 24.47 -36.71 -18.10
CA THR A 273 23.61 -35.78 -18.86
C THR A 273 23.37 -34.52 -18.04
N MET A 274 23.66 -33.34 -18.60
CA MET A 274 23.41 -32.06 -17.95
C MET A 274 22.23 -31.35 -18.58
N CYS A 275 21.25 -30.95 -17.78
CA CYS A 275 20.05 -30.24 -18.19
C CYS A 275 20.03 -28.82 -17.61
N VAL A 276 19.61 -27.85 -18.41
CA VAL A 276 19.55 -26.44 -18.00
C VAL A 276 18.17 -25.88 -18.24
N CYS A 277 17.61 -25.21 -17.25
CA CYS A 277 16.41 -24.40 -17.42
C CYS A 277 16.55 -23.03 -16.77
N SER A 278 16.12 -21.99 -17.48
CA SER A 278 16.02 -20.63 -16.96
C SER A 278 14.55 -20.25 -16.73
N ILE A 279 14.27 -19.58 -15.64
CA ILE A 279 12.94 -19.05 -15.32
C ILE A 279 13.03 -17.56 -15.05
N ALA A 280 12.05 -16.80 -15.53
CA ALA A 280 11.82 -15.41 -15.15
C ALA A 280 10.85 -15.36 -13.97
N ILE A 281 11.06 -14.39 -13.09
CA ILE A 281 10.26 -14.17 -11.89
C ILE A 281 9.56 -12.81 -11.99
N GLY A 282 8.25 -12.76 -11.80
CA GLY A 282 7.44 -11.54 -11.85
C GLY A 282 6.89 -11.21 -13.25
N PRO A 283 6.53 -9.93 -13.52
CA PRO A 283 5.89 -9.53 -14.77
C PRO A 283 6.66 -9.97 -16.02
N ASN A 284 6.00 -10.82 -16.81
CA ASN A 284 6.61 -11.56 -17.90
C ASN A 284 6.57 -10.77 -19.22
N LYS A 285 7.53 -9.87 -19.42
CA LYS A 285 7.91 -9.39 -20.77
C LYS A 285 9.39 -9.12 -20.76
N PHE A 286 10.22 -9.93 -21.41
CA PHE A 286 11.44 -9.35 -21.96
C PHE A 286 10.95 -8.58 -23.19
N ASP A 287 10.92 -7.26 -23.12
CA ASP A 287 10.74 -6.51 -24.35
C ASP A 287 12.04 -6.71 -25.18
N GLU A 288 11.93 -7.08 -26.46
CA GLU A 288 13.11 -7.16 -27.34
C GLU A 288 13.86 -5.81 -27.37
N ALA A 289 13.16 -4.71 -27.09
CA ALA A 289 13.74 -3.39 -26.91
C ALA A 289 14.58 -3.24 -25.63
N GLU A 290 14.26 -3.94 -24.54
CA GLU A 290 15.05 -3.94 -23.29
C GLU A 290 16.35 -4.73 -23.42
N ILE A 291 16.35 -5.83 -24.18
CA ILE A 291 17.57 -6.60 -24.48
C ILE A 291 18.56 -5.73 -25.29
N LYS A 292 18.06 -4.81 -26.11
CA LYS A 292 18.86 -3.90 -26.94
C LYS A 292 19.26 -2.60 -26.22
N LYS A 293 18.48 -2.12 -25.24
CA LYS A 293 18.78 -0.90 -24.47
C LYS A 293 19.75 -1.21 -23.33
N LYS A 294 21.04 -0.93 -23.54
CA LYS A 294 22.05 -0.89 -22.47
C LYS A 294 21.56 0.04 -21.33
N GLY A 295 21.31 -0.52 -20.15
CA GLY A 295 21.12 0.28 -18.92
C GLY A 295 19.76 0.17 -18.21
N LYS A 296 18.81 -0.67 -18.65
CA LYS A 296 17.63 -1.00 -17.83
C LYS A 296 17.91 -2.24 -16.95
N SER A 297 17.42 -2.20 -15.71
CA SER A 297 17.71 -3.16 -14.63
C SER A 297 17.55 -4.61 -15.09
N SER A 298 18.58 -5.42 -14.86
CA SER A 298 18.53 -6.85 -15.09
C SER A 298 17.35 -7.47 -14.34
N LYS A 299 16.38 -8.02 -15.08
CA LYS A 299 15.17 -8.65 -14.52
C LYS A 299 15.50 -9.78 -13.56
N ASP A 300 14.53 -10.17 -12.75
CA ASP A 300 14.68 -11.26 -11.79
C ASP A 300 14.56 -12.59 -12.51
N TRP A 301 15.61 -13.40 -12.45
CA TRP A 301 15.64 -14.69 -13.11
C TRP A 301 16.42 -15.71 -12.29
N CYS A 302 16.11 -16.97 -12.52
CA CYS A 302 16.84 -18.10 -11.95
C CYS A 302 17.25 -19.09 -13.02
N VAL A 303 18.33 -19.83 -12.78
CA VAL A 303 18.81 -20.94 -13.59
C VAL A 303 19.00 -22.17 -12.72
N GLY A 304 18.39 -23.27 -13.16
CA GLY A 304 18.64 -24.61 -12.66
C GLY A 304 19.58 -25.37 -13.59
N LEU A 305 20.62 -25.97 -13.01
CA LEU A 305 21.57 -26.89 -13.64
C LEU A 305 21.38 -28.26 -12.97
N TYR A 306 20.98 -29.26 -13.75
CA TYR A 306 20.63 -30.58 -13.23
C TYR A 306 21.43 -31.68 -13.92
N TYR A 307 22.01 -32.60 -13.16
CA TYR A 307 22.81 -33.71 -13.66
C TYR A 307 22.06 -35.03 -13.50
N ASN A 308 22.06 -35.86 -14.53
CA ASN A 308 21.41 -37.19 -14.56
C ASN A 308 19.93 -37.16 -14.10
N SER A 309 19.22 -36.07 -14.38
CA SER A 309 17.83 -35.90 -13.96
C SER A 309 16.86 -36.66 -14.88
N ASN A 310 16.02 -37.49 -14.28
CA ASN A 310 14.87 -38.13 -14.95
C ASN A 310 13.61 -37.24 -14.99
N THR A 311 13.72 -36.01 -14.47
CA THR A 311 12.62 -35.04 -14.44
C THR A 311 12.87 -33.90 -15.41
N HIS A 312 11.79 -33.39 -16.03
CA HIS A 312 11.86 -32.24 -16.92
C HIS A 312 12.51 -31.04 -16.19
N PRO A 313 13.64 -30.48 -16.69
CA PRO A 313 14.45 -29.53 -15.94
C PRO A 313 13.71 -28.26 -15.58
N CYS A 314 12.76 -27.80 -16.41
CA CYS A 314 11.95 -26.63 -16.07
C CYS A 314 10.87 -26.87 -15.03
N SER A 315 10.35 -28.11 -14.95
CA SER A 315 9.42 -28.47 -13.88
C SER A 315 10.16 -28.51 -12.54
N ARG A 316 11.42 -28.97 -12.58
CA ARG A 316 12.33 -28.96 -11.42
C ARG A 316 12.73 -27.54 -11.01
N ALA A 317 13.15 -26.69 -11.96
CA ALA A 317 13.47 -25.28 -11.67
C ALA A 317 12.29 -24.50 -11.05
N LYS A 318 11.07 -24.73 -11.54
CA LYS A 318 9.85 -24.16 -10.92
C LYS A 318 9.67 -24.63 -9.49
N ARG A 319 9.93 -25.91 -9.21
CA ARG A 319 9.83 -26.49 -7.86
C ARG A 319 10.89 -25.88 -6.96
N ASP A 320 12.15 -25.91 -7.37
CA ASP A 320 13.29 -25.44 -6.57
C ASP A 320 13.15 -23.96 -6.21
N TYR A 321 12.60 -23.13 -7.11
CA TYR A 321 12.22 -21.76 -6.76
C TYR A 321 11.14 -21.72 -5.67
N LYS A 322 10.01 -22.40 -5.90
CA LYS A 322 8.83 -22.36 -5.01
C LYS A 322 9.09 -22.96 -3.62
N THR A 323 9.93 -23.97 -3.52
CA THR A 323 10.27 -24.64 -2.26
C THR A 323 11.57 -24.15 -1.65
N GLY A 324 12.35 -23.34 -2.38
CA GLY A 324 13.62 -22.80 -1.94
C GLY A 324 13.50 -21.48 -1.17
N SER A 325 14.61 -21.08 -0.56
CA SER A 325 14.73 -19.81 0.18
C SER A 325 14.53 -18.56 -0.68
N TYR A 326 14.73 -18.68 -2.00
CA TYR A 326 14.63 -17.56 -2.95
C TYR A 326 13.21 -17.00 -3.07
N HIS A 327 12.20 -17.86 -3.18
CA HIS A 327 10.80 -17.43 -3.19
C HIS A 327 10.44 -16.72 -1.87
N ILE A 328 10.82 -17.30 -0.73
CA ILE A 328 10.58 -16.72 0.60
C ILE A 328 11.24 -15.35 0.73
N THR A 329 12.51 -15.23 0.32
CA THR A 329 13.27 -13.97 0.38
C THR A 329 12.59 -12.88 -0.43
N ARG A 330 12.10 -13.22 -1.63
CA ARG A 330 11.40 -12.28 -2.49
C ARG A 330 10.05 -11.86 -1.93
N GLU A 331 9.27 -12.82 -1.42
CA GLU A 331 7.99 -12.54 -0.77
C GLU A 331 8.16 -11.59 0.42
N LEU A 332 9.17 -11.82 1.25
CA LEU A 332 9.49 -10.97 2.40
C LEU A 332 9.90 -9.56 1.94
N ALA A 333 10.71 -9.44 0.89
CA ALA A 333 11.11 -8.14 0.36
C ALA A 333 9.90 -7.31 -0.14
N ILE A 334 8.95 -7.95 -0.84
CA ILE A 334 7.70 -7.31 -1.29
C ILE A 334 6.86 -6.87 -0.09
N GLN A 335 6.68 -7.77 0.88
CA GLN A 335 5.91 -7.49 2.09
C GLN A 335 6.50 -6.32 2.88
N SER A 336 7.81 -6.35 3.18
CA SER A 336 8.49 -5.30 3.93
C SER A 336 8.47 -3.96 3.21
N TYR A 337 8.50 -3.93 1.87
CA TYR A 337 8.36 -2.70 1.11
C TYR A 337 6.97 -2.08 1.34
N TRP A 338 5.90 -2.83 1.08
CA TRP A 338 4.53 -2.30 1.18
C TRP A 338 4.10 -2.02 2.62
N GLU A 339 4.65 -2.77 3.58
CA GLU A 339 4.51 -2.48 5.00
C GLU A 339 5.04 -1.08 5.33
N LYS A 340 6.25 -0.74 4.88
CA LYS A 340 6.83 0.60 5.10
C LYS A 340 6.11 1.69 4.32
N GLN A 341 5.64 1.41 3.11
CA GLN A 341 5.01 2.43 2.27
C GLN A 341 3.58 2.76 2.70
N VAL A 342 2.82 1.78 3.21
CA VAL A 342 1.38 1.93 3.49
C VAL A 342 0.97 1.18 4.76
N GLY A 343 1.49 -0.03 4.98
CA GLY A 343 1.07 -0.90 6.07
C GLY A 343 1.24 -0.32 7.46
N GLU A 344 2.33 0.39 7.74
CA GLU A 344 2.54 1.05 9.04
C GLU A 344 1.43 2.06 9.35
N THR A 345 1.04 2.88 8.37
CA THR A 345 -0.07 3.83 8.50
C THR A 345 -1.39 3.10 8.75
N VAL A 346 -1.69 2.05 7.97
CA VAL A 346 -2.89 1.21 8.13
C VAL A 346 -2.94 0.59 9.53
N MET A 347 -1.82 0.07 10.03
CA MET A 347 -1.75 -0.53 11.36
C MET A 347 -1.93 0.51 12.47
N ASN A 348 -1.51 1.75 12.26
CA ASN A 348 -1.82 2.84 13.18
C ASN A 348 -3.32 3.19 13.16
N TRP A 349 -3.99 3.16 11.99
CA TRP A 349 -5.46 3.28 11.94
C TRP A 349 -6.16 2.16 12.70
N VAL A 350 -5.68 0.92 12.59
CA VAL A 350 -6.21 -0.22 13.36
C VAL A 350 -6.05 0.02 14.86
N LYS A 351 -4.92 0.59 15.31
CA LYS A 351 -4.73 0.97 16.71
C LYS A 351 -5.73 2.06 17.12
N ILE A 352 -5.90 3.12 16.34
CA ILE A 352 -6.91 4.17 16.56
C ILE A 352 -8.30 3.55 16.75
N ALA A 353 -8.72 2.69 15.81
CA ALA A 353 -10.02 2.03 15.88
C ALA A 353 -10.16 1.17 17.14
N ASN A 354 -9.10 0.44 17.52
CA ASN A 354 -9.11 -0.36 18.75
C ASN A 354 -9.24 0.49 20.01
N GLU A 355 -8.55 1.64 20.08
CA GLU A 355 -8.67 2.58 21.20
C GLU A 355 -10.10 3.14 21.31
N LEU A 356 -10.82 3.30 20.20
CA LEU A 356 -12.19 3.81 20.20
C LEU A 356 -13.26 2.77 20.55
N LYS A 357 -12.96 1.46 20.51
CA LYS A 357 -13.95 0.40 20.81
C LYS A 357 -14.68 0.58 22.14
N PRO A 358 -14.03 0.99 23.25
CA PRO A 358 -14.70 1.19 24.53
C PRO A 358 -15.59 2.43 24.59
N LEU A 359 -15.48 3.36 23.63
CA LEU A 359 -16.10 4.69 23.69
C LEU A 359 -17.60 4.62 23.92
N LYS A 360 -18.30 3.83 23.10
CA LYS A 360 -19.76 3.66 23.17
C LYS A 360 -20.22 3.17 24.54
N GLU A 361 -19.56 2.14 25.06
CA GLU A 361 -19.90 1.58 26.37
C GLU A 361 -19.55 2.54 27.51
N ASN A 362 -18.44 3.28 27.42
CA ASN A 362 -18.09 4.30 28.40
C ASN A 362 -19.17 5.40 28.49
N MET A 363 -19.66 5.88 27.34
CA MET A 363 -20.74 6.88 27.28
C MET A 363 -22.05 6.37 27.89
N LYS A 364 -22.33 5.08 27.78
CA LYS A 364 -23.55 4.46 28.35
C LYS A 364 -23.49 4.26 29.86
N ARG A 365 -22.30 4.25 30.48
CA ARG A 365 -22.13 3.94 31.91
C ARG A 365 -22.88 4.90 32.84
N SER A 366 -22.91 6.19 32.50
CA SER A 366 -23.59 7.23 33.28
C SER A 366 -25.08 7.36 32.97
N LEU A 367 -25.61 6.64 31.97
CA LEU A 367 -27.01 6.72 31.56
C LEU A 367 -27.88 5.71 32.32
N SER A 368 -29.11 6.12 32.65
CA SER A 368 -30.17 5.23 33.14
C SER A 368 -30.58 4.19 32.08
N PHE A 369 -31.32 3.16 32.48
CA PHE A 369 -31.78 2.11 31.57
C PHE A 369 -32.57 2.67 30.36
N ARG A 370 -33.49 3.62 30.60
CA ARG A 370 -34.30 4.24 29.54
C ARG A 370 -33.45 5.09 28.59
N GLU A 371 -32.48 5.82 29.12
CA GLU A 371 -31.56 6.64 28.32
C GLU A 371 -30.60 5.77 27.49
N ARG A 372 -30.19 4.60 27.99
CA ARG A 372 -29.38 3.63 27.21
C ARG A 372 -30.14 3.11 26.00
N ILE A 373 -31.44 2.79 26.15
CA ILE A 373 -32.28 2.36 25.03
C ILE A 373 -32.39 3.46 23.98
N GLN A 374 -32.67 4.69 24.41
CA GLN A 374 -32.76 5.83 23.50
C GLN A 374 -31.42 6.08 22.78
N PHE A 375 -30.30 6.03 23.51
CA PHE A 375 -28.97 6.16 22.95
C PHE A 375 -28.70 5.12 21.85
N ASP A 376 -29.00 3.85 22.12
CA ASP A 376 -28.81 2.78 21.13
C ASP A 376 -29.71 2.97 19.89
N GLN A 377 -30.95 3.44 20.08
CA GLN A 377 -31.86 3.80 18.97
C GLN A 377 -31.32 4.96 18.14
N GLU A 378 -30.77 6.00 18.76
CA GLU A 378 -30.17 7.15 18.06
C GLU A 378 -28.94 6.73 17.25
N VAL A 379 -28.08 5.87 17.81
CA VAL A 379 -26.93 5.28 17.10
C VAL A 379 -27.42 4.45 15.90
N ALA A 380 -28.42 3.59 16.09
CA ALA A 380 -28.99 2.79 15.00
C ALA A 380 -29.61 3.67 13.90
N ALA A 381 -30.34 4.72 14.27
CA ALA A 381 -30.93 5.67 13.34
C ALA A 381 -29.89 6.49 12.57
N TYR A 382 -28.72 6.76 13.17
CA TYR A 382 -27.59 7.35 12.45
C TYR A 382 -27.08 6.39 11.37
N HIS A 383 -26.78 5.14 11.73
CA HIS A 383 -26.27 4.14 10.79
C HIS A 383 -27.25 3.85 9.66
N ALA A 384 -28.55 3.80 9.94
CA ALA A 384 -29.59 3.65 8.92
C ALA A 384 -29.54 4.80 7.89
N ARG A 385 -29.40 6.06 8.35
CA ARG A 385 -29.32 7.22 7.46
C ARG A 385 -28.06 7.22 6.60
N VAL A 386 -26.92 6.83 7.17
CA VAL A 386 -25.65 6.80 6.43
C VAL A 386 -25.62 5.65 5.41
N ASN A 387 -26.22 4.50 5.73
CA ASN A 387 -26.27 3.34 4.83
C ASN A 387 -27.28 3.47 3.67
N HIS A 388 -28.31 4.31 3.79
CA HIS A 388 -29.24 4.59 2.69
C HIS A 388 -28.69 5.56 1.62
N GLY A 389 -27.49 6.13 1.83
CA GLY A 389 -26.80 7.02 0.89
C GLY A 389 -25.51 6.47 0.30
N MET A 390 -25.20 5.18 0.49
CA MET A 390 -24.03 4.49 -0.08
C MET A 390 -24.40 3.61 -1.26
#